data_AF-A0A9D9K407-F1
#
_entry.id   AF-A0A9D9K407-F1
#
_cell.length_a   1.000
_cell.length_b   1.000
_cell.length_c   1.000
_cell.angle_alpha   90.00
_cell.angle_beta   90.00
_cell.angle_gamma   90.00
#
_symmetry.space_group_name_H-M   'P 1'
#
loop_
_entity.id
_entity.type
_entity.pdbx_description
1 polymer ?
#
loop_
_entity_poly.entity_id
_entity_poly.type
_entity_poly.pdbx_seq_one_letter_code
_entity_poly.pdbx_strand_id
1 'polypeptide(L)'
;MTLAELLSFLGLAWSRLLIFPGGLCAFVIVWLVGFLEQRRALPGTGAATLRGMGAAALRALPGPSPLAASAVVLPWLGVALLPLPLAAPLSRPVDLVVIMALLEWPRLLAISVDLHTGERLRGMQRLAAALNGYPPLALALILTAEGTGTLESSGLLRIPEGTPALWWFWIGVGALMLTLLPLIEAGPFALDAPDDLRFSMRLRALGIVLIAALPGIALLTRGDGNEDWWRIALPPLALTSAIWLVHRSTHHHSAQRWAHVYLILDVLLALALLAAGLLALRERWA
;
A
#
# COMPACT_ATOMS: atom_id res chain seq x y z
N MET A 1 7.82 -19.66 3.53
CA MET A 1 6.46 -19.66 4.13
C MET A 1 5.64 -20.75 3.47
N THR A 2 5.10 -21.68 4.24
CA THR A 2 4.32 -22.83 3.72
C THR A 2 2.81 -22.54 3.72
N LEU A 3 2.04 -23.28 2.93
CA LEU A 3 0.58 -23.13 2.86
C LEU A 3 -0.09 -23.39 4.23
N ALA A 4 0.45 -24.32 5.01
CA ALA A 4 -0.01 -24.60 6.37
C ALA A 4 0.22 -23.42 7.33
N GLU A 5 1.37 -22.73 7.22
CA GLU A 5 1.63 -21.51 8.00
C GLU A 5 0.66 -20.40 7.64
N LEU A 6 0.37 -20.23 6.34
CA LEU A 6 -0.57 -19.23 5.84
C LEU A 6 -1.99 -19.48 6.36
N LEU A 7 -2.42 -20.74 6.40
CA LEU A 7 -3.71 -21.14 7.00
C LEU A 7 -3.75 -20.91 8.53
N SER A 8 -2.64 -21.17 9.23
CA SER A 8 -2.54 -20.87 10.67
C SER A 8 -2.61 -19.37 10.94
N PHE A 9 -1.94 -18.56 10.12
CA PHE A 9 -2.03 -17.09 10.20
C PHE A 9 -3.41 -16.59 9.84
N LEU A 10 -4.09 -17.21 8.88
CA LEU A 10 -5.47 -16.90 8.54
C LEU A 10 -6.39 -17.11 9.76
N GLY A 11 -6.26 -18.25 10.45
CA GLY A 11 -7.01 -18.53 11.68
C GLY A 11 -6.79 -17.50 12.79
N LEU A 12 -5.55 -17.03 12.98
CA LEU A 12 -5.23 -15.96 13.93
C LEU A 12 -5.72 -14.58 13.46
N ALA A 13 -5.60 -14.29 12.16
CA ALA A 13 -6.07 -13.07 11.56
C ALA A 13 -7.60 -12.95 11.68
N TRP A 14 -8.37 -14.03 11.63
CA TRP A 14 -9.83 -14.00 11.86
C TRP A 14 -10.21 -13.36 13.20
N SER A 15 -9.45 -13.61 14.27
CA SER A 15 -9.66 -12.93 15.56
C SER A 15 -9.33 -11.44 15.48
N ARG A 16 -8.28 -11.06 14.75
CA ARG A 16 -7.93 -9.64 14.49
C ARG A 16 -8.95 -8.92 13.60
N LEU A 17 -9.56 -9.65 12.68
CA LEU A 17 -10.54 -9.19 11.69
C LEU A 17 -11.93 -8.93 12.31
N LEU A 18 -12.39 -9.84 13.18
CA LEU A 18 -13.74 -9.78 13.77
C LEU A 18 -13.79 -9.25 15.21
N ILE A 19 -12.76 -9.48 16.01
CA ILE A 19 -12.82 -9.31 17.47
C ILE A 19 -12.01 -8.08 17.93
N PHE A 20 -10.99 -7.66 17.18
CA PHE A 20 -10.20 -6.47 17.54
C PHE A 20 -10.74 -5.18 16.91
N PRO A 21 -10.74 -4.05 17.67
CA PRO A 21 -11.28 -2.77 17.21
C PRO A 21 -10.61 -2.26 15.92
N GLY A 22 -9.33 -2.59 15.67
CA GLY A 22 -8.60 -2.13 14.49
C GLY A 22 -9.18 -2.61 13.15
N GLY A 23 -9.62 -3.87 13.05
CA GLY A 23 -10.18 -4.44 11.82
C GLY A 23 -11.55 -3.86 11.47
N LEU A 24 -12.42 -3.74 12.48
CA LEU A 24 -13.73 -3.09 12.36
C LEU A 24 -13.59 -1.58 12.08
N CYS A 25 -12.67 -0.88 12.75
CA CYS A 25 -12.42 0.54 12.50
C CYS A 25 -11.92 0.78 11.08
N ALA A 26 -11.00 -0.05 10.55
CA ALA A 26 -10.56 0.07 9.16
C ALA A 26 -11.74 -0.10 8.18
N PHE A 27 -12.61 -1.07 8.43
CA PHE A 27 -13.82 -1.28 7.61
C PHE A 27 -14.78 -0.07 7.68
N VAL A 28 -15.04 0.44 8.88
CA VAL A 28 -15.89 1.62 9.11
C VAL A 28 -15.31 2.87 8.46
N ILE A 29 -14.00 3.11 8.57
CA ILE A 29 -13.33 4.28 7.96
C ILE A 29 -13.43 4.22 6.44
N VAL A 30 -13.08 3.08 5.82
CA VAL A 30 -13.17 2.93 4.36
C VAL A 30 -14.61 3.05 3.89
N TRP A 31 -15.57 2.49 4.64
CA TRP A 31 -17.00 2.62 4.35
C TRP A 31 -17.48 4.07 4.46
N LEU A 32 -17.08 4.81 5.50
CA LEU A 32 -17.47 6.20 5.72
C LEU A 32 -16.92 7.11 4.61
N VAL A 33 -15.65 6.92 4.22
CA VAL A 33 -15.05 7.64 3.08
C VAL A 33 -15.76 7.26 1.76
N GLY A 34 -16.18 5.99 1.62
CA GLY A 34 -17.07 5.50 0.55
C GLY A 34 -18.34 6.33 0.43
N PHE A 35 -19.06 6.38 1.54
CA PHE A 35 -20.34 7.03 1.67
C PHE A 35 -20.28 8.55 1.45
N LEU A 36 -19.26 9.23 2.00
CA LEU A 36 -19.11 10.68 1.87
C LEU A 36 -18.80 11.12 0.44
N GLU A 37 -17.99 10.37 -0.30
CA GLU A 37 -17.71 10.67 -1.72
C GLU A 37 -18.92 10.38 -2.62
N GLN A 38 -19.66 9.31 -2.35
CA GLN A 38 -20.88 8.99 -3.09
C GLN A 38 -21.95 10.09 -2.91
N ARG A 39 -22.01 10.71 -1.72
CA ARG A 39 -22.86 11.87 -1.46
C ARG A 39 -22.39 13.14 -2.19
N ARG A 40 -21.08 13.31 -2.40
CA ARG A 40 -20.53 14.45 -3.17
C ARG A 40 -20.72 14.30 -4.68
N ALA A 41 -20.86 13.06 -5.17
CA ALA A 41 -21.05 12.76 -6.60
C ALA A 41 -22.50 12.95 -7.12
N LEU A 42 -23.44 13.44 -6.29
CA LEU A 42 -24.71 13.99 -6.77
C LEU A 42 -24.76 15.49 -6.44
N PRO A 43 -24.56 16.36 -7.45
CA PRO A 43 -25.72 16.95 -8.11
C PRO A 43 -25.55 17.14 -9.63
N GLY A 44 -26.56 16.73 -10.41
CA GLY A 44 -26.63 17.06 -11.84
C GLY A 44 -27.22 15.95 -12.72
N THR A 45 -28.54 15.95 -12.83
CA THR A 45 -29.36 15.24 -13.82
C THR A 45 -28.77 15.37 -15.24
N GLY A 46 -28.48 14.25 -15.94
CA GLY A 46 -28.34 14.34 -17.41
C GLY A 46 -27.48 13.31 -18.19
N ALA A 47 -26.65 12.44 -17.60
CA ALA A 47 -25.71 11.62 -18.39
C ALA A 47 -25.59 10.14 -17.94
N ALA A 48 -26.70 9.50 -17.58
CA ALA A 48 -26.71 8.16 -17.00
C ALA A 48 -26.75 6.99 -18.02
N THR A 49 -26.70 7.23 -19.34
CA THR A 49 -27.00 6.17 -20.33
C THR A 49 -25.79 5.50 -21.01
N LEU A 50 -24.54 5.87 -20.72
CA LEU A 50 -23.36 5.22 -21.35
C LEU A 50 -22.31 4.65 -20.37
N ARG A 51 -22.46 4.85 -19.06
CA ARG A 51 -21.53 4.33 -18.03
C ARG A 51 -21.86 2.92 -17.50
N GLY A 52 -22.91 2.28 -18.00
CA GLY A 52 -23.46 1.02 -17.46
C GLY A 52 -22.81 -0.28 -17.94
N MET A 53 -21.90 -0.25 -18.92
CA MET A 53 -21.34 -1.48 -19.49
C MET A 53 -20.22 -2.11 -18.65
N GLY A 54 -19.46 -1.33 -17.87
CA GLY A 54 -18.45 -1.87 -16.95
C GLY A 54 -19.06 -2.67 -15.78
N ALA A 55 -20.20 -2.20 -15.25
CA ALA A 55 -20.97 -2.89 -14.23
C ALA A 55 -21.60 -4.20 -14.73
N ALA A 56 -21.85 -4.32 -16.05
CA ALA A 56 -22.38 -5.55 -16.64
C ALA A 56 -21.33 -6.67 -16.68
N ALA A 57 -20.03 -6.39 -16.75
CA ALA A 57 -19.01 -7.43 -16.81
C ALA A 57 -18.78 -8.16 -15.47
N LEU A 58 -18.93 -7.45 -14.34
CA LEU A 58 -18.90 -8.07 -13.00
C LEU A 58 -20.27 -8.63 -12.60
N ARG A 59 -21.38 -8.08 -13.11
CA ARG A 59 -22.75 -8.60 -12.90
C ARG A 59 -23.20 -9.71 -13.85
N ALA A 60 -22.50 -9.93 -14.96
CA ALA A 60 -22.75 -11.06 -15.87
C ALA A 60 -22.19 -12.39 -15.33
N LEU A 61 -21.44 -12.36 -14.23
CA LEU A 61 -21.10 -13.54 -13.44
C LEU A 61 -22.27 -13.81 -12.46
N PRO A 62 -23.00 -14.92 -12.60
CA PRO A 62 -24.14 -15.22 -11.74
C PRO A 62 -23.67 -15.54 -10.30
N GLY A 63 -24.17 -14.77 -9.33
CA GLY A 63 -23.89 -14.91 -7.89
C GLY A 63 -22.84 -13.91 -7.35
N PRO A 64 -22.65 -13.79 -6.03
CA PRO A 64 -21.51 -13.08 -5.47
C PRO A 64 -20.25 -13.80 -5.96
N SER A 65 -19.65 -13.30 -7.04
CA SER A 65 -18.53 -14.00 -7.66
C SER A 65 -17.40 -14.12 -6.64
N PRO A 66 -16.77 -15.31 -6.49
CA PRO A 66 -15.67 -15.49 -5.56
C PRO A 66 -14.53 -14.49 -5.82
N LEU A 67 -14.42 -14.01 -7.05
CA LEU A 67 -13.52 -12.94 -7.47
C LEU A 67 -13.87 -11.59 -6.82
N ALA A 68 -15.13 -11.16 -6.81
CA ALA A 68 -15.55 -9.94 -6.14
C ALA A 68 -15.34 -10.02 -4.61
N ALA A 69 -15.60 -11.18 -4.01
CA ALA A 69 -15.32 -11.39 -2.59
C ALA A 69 -13.80 -11.31 -2.29
N SER A 70 -12.98 -11.95 -3.14
CA SER A 70 -11.50 -11.93 -2.99
C SER A 70 -10.91 -10.52 -3.11
N ALA A 71 -11.54 -9.64 -3.90
CA ALA A 71 -11.15 -8.23 -4.02
C ALA A 71 -11.16 -7.51 -2.67
N VAL A 72 -12.02 -7.90 -1.74
CA VAL A 72 -12.10 -7.30 -0.40
C VAL A 72 -11.33 -8.13 0.62
N VAL A 73 -11.51 -9.46 0.60
CA VAL A 73 -10.95 -10.36 1.62
C VAL A 73 -9.42 -10.33 1.63
N LEU A 74 -8.78 -10.33 0.46
CA LEU A 74 -7.32 -10.38 0.37
C LEU A 74 -6.63 -9.11 0.88
N PRO A 75 -6.97 -7.88 0.42
CA PRO A 75 -6.36 -6.69 0.99
C PRO A 75 -6.74 -6.50 2.46
N TRP A 76 -7.93 -6.94 2.89
CA TRP A 76 -8.32 -6.90 4.30
C TRP A 76 -7.43 -7.79 5.17
N LEU A 77 -7.16 -9.02 4.69
CA LEU A 77 -6.19 -9.92 5.32
C LEU A 77 -4.80 -9.29 5.35
N GLY A 78 -4.35 -8.66 4.26
CA GLY A 78 -3.09 -7.93 4.19
C GLY A 78 -2.97 -6.87 5.29
N VAL A 79 -3.99 -6.02 5.46
CA VAL A 79 -4.05 -5.03 6.55
C VAL A 79 -4.02 -5.70 7.93
N ALA A 80 -4.76 -6.79 8.11
CA ALA A 80 -4.84 -7.49 9.38
C ALA A 80 -3.54 -8.22 9.76
N LEU A 81 -2.65 -8.50 8.81
CA LEU A 81 -1.34 -9.10 9.07
C LEU A 81 -0.28 -8.06 9.46
N LEU A 82 -0.56 -6.76 9.36
CA LEU A 82 0.39 -5.72 9.75
C LEU A 82 0.68 -5.76 11.26
N PRO A 83 1.94 -5.47 11.65
CA PRO A 83 2.34 -5.38 13.05
C PRO A 83 1.99 -3.99 13.58
N LEU A 84 0.71 -3.71 13.86
CA LEU A 84 0.32 -2.45 14.48
C LEU A 84 0.52 -2.50 16.02
N PRO A 85 0.92 -1.40 16.69
CA PRO A 85 1.36 -1.42 18.10
C PRO A 85 0.30 -1.84 19.13
N LEU A 86 -0.98 -1.92 18.74
CA LEU A 86 -2.10 -2.34 19.60
C LEU A 86 -2.77 -3.63 19.12
N ALA A 87 -2.21 -4.26 18.08
CA ALA A 87 -2.78 -5.47 17.51
C ALA A 87 -2.13 -6.69 18.15
N ALA A 88 -2.94 -7.71 18.49
CA ALA A 88 -2.48 -8.94 19.13
C ALA A 88 -1.24 -9.52 18.42
N PRO A 89 -0.17 -9.89 19.14
CA PRO A 89 1.07 -10.35 18.51
C PRO A 89 0.83 -11.63 17.70
N LEU A 90 1.41 -11.70 16.50
CA LEU A 90 1.46 -12.93 15.72
C LEU A 90 2.59 -13.81 16.25
N SER A 91 2.39 -15.13 16.27
CA SER A 91 3.40 -16.09 16.74
C SER A 91 4.67 -16.08 15.88
N ARG A 92 4.58 -15.60 14.64
CA ARG A 92 5.68 -15.45 13.70
C ARG A 92 5.54 -14.16 12.89
N PRO A 93 6.66 -13.51 12.55
CA PRO A 93 6.67 -12.34 11.69
C PRO A 93 6.24 -12.70 10.26
N VAL A 94 5.55 -11.77 9.60
CA VAL A 94 5.06 -11.94 8.22
C VAL A 94 5.91 -11.09 7.28
N ASP A 95 6.33 -11.71 6.18
CA ASP A 95 7.11 -11.07 5.12
C ASP A 95 6.31 -9.97 4.42
N LEU A 96 6.94 -8.80 4.20
CA LEU A 96 6.34 -7.69 3.48
C LEU A 96 5.92 -8.07 2.06
N VAL A 97 6.64 -8.98 1.40
CA VAL A 97 6.27 -9.44 0.05
C VAL A 97 4.89 -10.09 0.04
N VAL A 98 4.58 -10.87 1.08
CA VAL A 98 3.28 -11.54 1.22
C VAL A 98 2.17 -10.51 1.45
N ILE A 99 2.40 -9.54 2.34
CA ILE A 99 1.44 -8.48 2.63
C ILE A 99 1.18 -7.64 1.37
N MET A 100 2.23 -7.26 0.64
CA MET A 100 2.11 -6.51 -0.61
C MET A 100 1.35 -7.29 -1.68
N ALA A 101 1.62 -8.58 -1.84
CA ALA A 101 0.89 -9.43 -2.80
C ALA A 101 -0.62 -9.49 -2.49
N LEU A 102 -0.98 -9.61 -1.21
CA LEU A 102 -2.38 -9.58 -0.76
C LEU A 102 -3.04 -8.23 -1.03
N LEU A 103 -2.33 -7.13 -0.77
CA LEU A 103 -2.81 -5.77 -1.01
C LEU A 103 -2.95 -5.45 -2.49
N GLU A 104 -2.11 -5.99 -3.38
CA GLU A 104 -2.13 -5.69 -4.82
C GLU A 104 -3.26 -6.39 -5.60
N TRP A 105 -3.91 -7.39 -4.99
CA TRP A 105 -4.97 -8.16 -5.65
C TRP A 105 -6.08 -7.32 -6.30
N PRO A 106 -6.66 -6.29 -5.64
CA PRO A 106 -7.70 -5.44 -6.24
C PRO A 106 -7.24 -4.71 -7.49
N ARG A 107 -5.96 -4.32 -7.54
CA ARG A 107 -5.40 -3.62 -8.69
C ARG A 107 -5.28 -4.55 -9.89
N LEU A 108 -4.82 -5.79 -9.67
CA LEU A 108 -4.77 -6.79 -10.73
C LEU A 108 -6.15 -7.06 -11.32
N LEU A 109 -7.17 -7.16 -10.46
CA LEU A 109 -8.56 -7.27 -10.90
C LEU A 109 -8.99 -6.03 -11.69
N ALA A 110 -8.69 -4.83 -11.22
CA ALA A 110 -9.05 -3.60 -11.93
C ALA A 110 -8.38 -3.51 -13.31
N ILE A 111 -7.09 -3.85 -13.43
CA ILE A 111 -6.38 -3.96 -14.71
C ILE A 111 -7.08 -4.98 -15.61
N SER A 112 -7.41 -6.16 -15.08
CA SER A 112 -8.07 -7.21 -15.87
C SER A 112 -9.42 -6.75 -16.40
N VAL A 113 -10.24 -6.11 -15.56
CA VAL A 113 -11.55 -5.58 -15.95
C VAL A 113 -11.38 -4.53 -17.04
N ASP A 114 -10.53 -3.52 -16.82
CA ASP A 114 -10.30 -2.41 -17.77
C ASP A 114 -9.81 -2.93 -19.14
N LEU A 115 -8.98 -3.98 -19.17
CA LEU A 115 -8.48 -4.58 -20.42
C LEU A 115 -9.56 -5.39 -21.17
N HIS A 116 -10.49 -6.04 -20.46
CA HIS A 116 -11.51 -6.91 -21.05
C HIS A 116 -12.80 -6.16 -21.43
N THR A 117 -13.14 -5.05 -20.77
CA THR A 117 -14.39 -4.28 -21.00
C THR A 117 -14.29 -3.23 -22.10
N GLY A 118 -13.18 -3.18 -22.83
CA GLY A 118 -12.97 -2.23 -23.93
C GLY A 118 -12.28 -0.92 -23.52
N GLU A 119 -12.00 -0.71 -22.23
CA GLU A 119 -11.24 0.45 -21.72
C GLU A 119 -9.72 0.19 -21.71
N ARG A 120 -9.19 -0.40 -22.78
CA ARG A 120 -7.77 -0.84 -22.85
C ARG A 120 -6.77 0.25 -22.49
N LEU A 121 -7.02 1.48 -22.92
CA LEU A 121 -6.14 2.62 -22.62
C LEU A 121 -6.03 2.90 -21.12
N ARG A 122 -7.14 2.78 -20.38
CA ARG A 122 -7.18 2.92 -18.91
C ARG A 122 -6.47 1.76 -18.24
N GLY A 123 -6.70 0.53 -18.70
CA GLY A 123 -5.98 -0.65 -18.21
C GLY A 123 -4.47 -0.54 -18.40
N MET A 124 -4.03 -0.04 -19.57
CA MET A 124 -2.62 0.24 -19.85
C MET A 124 -2.05 1.36 -18.97
N GLN A 125 -2.81 2.43 -18.71
CA GLN A 125 -2.39 3.49 -17.77
C GLN A 125 -2.24 2.97 -16.34
N ARG A 126 -3.16 2.12 -15.89
CA ARG A 126 -3.12 1.51 -14.55
C ARG A 126 -1.92 0.58 -14.40
N LEU A 127 -1.65 -0.22 -15.44
CA LEU A 127 -0.45 -1.06 -15.52
C LEU A 127 0.82 -0.20 -15.56
N ALA A 128 0.84 0.87 -16.34
CA ALA A 128 1.98 1.79 -16.39
C ALA A 128 2.25 2.44 -15.03
N ALA A 129 1.21 2.88 -14.31
CA ALA A 129 1.34 3.37 -12.94
C ALA A 129 1.94 2.28 -12.02
N ALA A 130 1.63 1.00 -12.24
CA ALA A 130 2.18 -0.10 -11.46
C ALA A 130 3.67 -0.27 -11.72
N LEU A 131 4.03 -0.28 -13.00
CA LEU A 131 5.42 -0.40 -13.45
C LEU A 131 6.29 0.80 -13.04
N ASN A 132 5.71 1.98 -12.83
CA ASN A 132 6.44 3.12 -12.26
C ASN A 132 6.59 3.05 -10.74
N GLY A 133 5.73 2.29 -10.05
CA GLY A 133 5.74 2.17 -8.59
C GLY A 133 6.55 0.99 -8.06
N TYR A 134 6.59 -0.13 -8.78
CA TYR A 134 7.22 -1.37 -8.29
C TYR A 134 8.76 -1.34 -8.23
N PRO A 135 9.49 -0.84 -9.24
CA PRO A 135 10.94 -0.77 -9.15
C PRO A 135 11.42 0.05 -7.94
N PRO A 136 10.93 1.29 -7.69
CA PRO A 136 11.42 2.06 -6.56
C PRO A 136 10.93 1.46 -5.24
N LEU A 137 9.77 0.79 -5.22
CA LEU A 137 9.28 0.06 -4.05
C LEU A 137 10.23 -1.09 -3.70
N ALA A 138 10.62 -1.90 -4.69
CA ALA A 138 11.53 -3.02 -4.47
C ALA A 138 12.87 -2.52 -3.94
N LEU A 139 13.44 -1.47 -4.54
CA LEU A 139 14.71 -0.88 -4.09
C LEU A 139 14.59 -0.26 -2.68
N ALA A 140 13.47 0.39 -2.38
CA ALA A 140 13.18 0.92 -1.05
C ALA A 140 13.10 -0.19 0.01
N LEU A 141 12.41 -1.29 -0.31
CA LEU A 141 12.30 -2.45 0.59
C LEU A 141 13.65 -3.14 0.80
N ILE A 142 14.48 -3.25 -0.24
CA ILE A 142 15.84 -3.80 -0.08
C ILE A 142 16.69 -2.87 0.78
N LEU A 143 16.68 -1.55 0.55
CA LEU A 143 17.44 -0.59 1.37
C LEU A 143 17.02 -0.60 2.85
N THR A 144 15.72 -0.69 3.12
CA THR A 144 15.22 -0.83 4.50
C THR A 144 15.61 -2.18 5.11
N ALA A 145 15.62 -3.26 4.32
CA ALA A 145 16.08 -4.57 4.75
C ALA A 145 17.60 -4.61 4.99
N GLU A 146 18.42 -3.89 4.22
CA GLU A 146 19.85 -3.74 4.51
C GLU A 146 20.09 -3.06 5.86
N GLY A 147 19.25 -2.08 6.22
CA GLY A 147 19.31 -1.44 7.53
C GLY A 147 18.88 -2.35 8.68
N THR A 148 17.88 -3.21 8.48
CA THR A 148 17.23 -3.98 9.56
C THR A 148 17.59 -5.46 9.59
N GLY A 149 18.25 -5.97 8.55
CA GLY A 149 18.59 -7.37 8.34
C GLY A 149 17.41 -8.27 7.94
N THR A 150 16.23 -7.73 7.63
CA THR A 150 15.03 -8.52 7.36
C THR A 150 14.03 -7.83 6.44
N LEU A 151 13.29 -8.61 5.64
CA LEU A 151 12.12 -8.16 4.85
C LEU A 151 10.79 -8.37 5.60
N GLU A 152 10.85 -8.81 6.85
CA GLU A 152 9.68 -8.95 7.69
C GLU A 152 9.04 -7.58 7.98
N SER A 153 7.71 -7.56 8.02
CA SER A 153 6.95 -6.34 8.34
C SER A 153 7.29 -5.75 9.71
N SER A 154 7.65 -6.60 10.69
CA SER A 154 8.15 -6.14 11.99
C SER A 154 9.52 -5.46 11.93
N GLY A 155 10.30 -5.70 10.87
CA GLY A 155 11.56 -5.01 10.61
C GLY A 155 11.37 -3.50 10.46
N LEU A 156 10.27 -3.05 9.83
CA LEU A 156 9.94 -1.63 9.70
C LEU A 156 9.65 -0.94 11.04
N LEU A 157 9.36 -1.71 12.10
CA LEU A 157 9.21 -1.18 13.45
C LEU A 157 10.53 -1.12 14.23
N ARG A 158 11.60 -1.74 13.71
CA ARG A 158 12.91 -1.80 14.36
C ARG A 158 13.83 -0.78 13.72
N ILE A 159 13.93 0.40 14.33
CA ILE A 159 14.89 1.39 13.88
C ILE A 159 16.29 0.88 14.23
N PRO A 160 17.16 0.65 13.23
CA PRO A 160 18.45 0.02 13.47
C PRO A 160 19.38 0.89 14.31
N GLU A 161 20.32 0.23 14.97
CA GLU A 161 21.37 0.86 15.76
C GLU A 161 22.66 0.91 14.94
N GLY A 162 23.39 2.02 15.03
CA GLY A 162 24.61 2.24 14.25
C GLY A 162 24.40 3.16 13.04
N THR A 163 25.34 4.07 12.85
CA THR A 163 25.28 5.15 11.86
C THR A 163 25.06 4.67 10.41
N PRO A 164 25.79 3.68 9.87
CA PRO A 164 25.61 3.29 8.46
C PRO A 164 24.25 2.63 8.21
N ALA A 165 23.83 1.68 9.06
CA ALA A 165 22.54 1.00 8.93
C ALA A 165 21.35 1.97 9.06
N LEU A 166 21.48 2.97 9.94
CA LEU A 166 20.48 4.02 10.13
C LEU A 166 20.29 4.87 8.87
N TRP A 167 21.36 5.23 8.17
CA TRP A 167 21.27 6.01 6.93
C TRP A 167 20.55 5.24 5.82
N TRP A 168 20.93 3.98 5.58
CA TRP A 168 20.28 3.16 4.55
C TRP A 168 18.81 2.92 4.85
N PHE A 169 18.48 2.68 6.12
CA PHE A 169 17.11 2.57 6.57
C PHE A 169 16.29 3.82 6.22
N TRP A 170 16.74 5.02 6.60
CA TRP A 170 15.96 6.24 6.34
C TRP A 170 15.90 6.63 4.87
N ILE A 171 16.94 6.33 4.08
CA ILE A 171 16.89 6.48 2.62
C ILE A 171 15.80 5.56 2.04
N GLY A 172 15.79 4.29 2.45
CA GLY A 172 14.76 3.33 2.05
C GLY A 172 13.35 3.75 2.48
N VAL A 173 13.17 4.26 3.71
CA VAL A 173 11.88 4.78 4.19
C VAL A 173 11.43 6.00 3.38
N GLY A 174 12.34 6.94 3.11
CA GLY A 174 12.05 8.10 2.27
C GLY A 174 11.63 7.69 0.86
N ALA A 175 12.35 6.74 0.26
CA ALA A 175 12.01 6.16 -1.03
C ALA A 175 10.62 5.50 -1.02
N LEU A 176 10.32 4.69 0.00
CA LEU A 176 9.02 4.07 0.20
C LEU A 176 7.90 5.12 0.21
N MET A 177 8.07 6.23 0.93
CA MET A 177 7.09 7.32 0.94
C MET A 177 6.91 7.97 -0.44
N LEU A 178 7.99 8.16 -1.20
CA LEU A 178 7.91 8.72 -2.56
C LEU A 178 7.21 7.79 -3.55
N THR A 179 7.31 6.47 -3.36
CA THR A 179 6.62 5.48 -4.20
C THR A 179 5.11 5.42 -4.01
N LEU A 180 4.59 6.07 -2.96
CA LEU A 180 3.18 5.98 -2.63
C LEU A 180 2.29 6.47 -3.76
N LEU A 181 2.60 7.60 -4.42
CA LEU A 181 1.78 8.17 -5.49
C LEU A 181 1.40 7.16 -6.58
N PRO A 182 2.35 6.51 -7.29
CA PRO A 182 2.04 5.52 -8.32
C PRO A 182 1.47 4.22 -7.74
N LEU A 183 1.81 3.88 -6.49
CA LEU A 183 1.26 2.70 -5.83
C LEU A 183 -0.21 2.89 -5.52
N ILE A 184 -0.64 3.96 -4.87
CA ILE A 184 -2.05 4.16 -4.49
C ILE A 184 -2.90 4.81 -5.60
N GLU A 185 -2.36 5.00 -6.80
CA GLU A 185 -3.03 5.67 -7.93
C GLU A 185 -3.48 7.09 -7.52
N ALA A 186 -2.55 7.89 -7.01
CA ALA A 186 -2.78 9.28 -6.60
C ALA A 186 -2.05 10.29 -7.51
N GLY A 187 -2.41 11.56 -7.34
CA GLY A 187 -1.90 12.70 -8.12
C GLY A 187 -1.94 12.48 -9.64
N PRO A 188 -0.78 12.48 -10.33
CA PRO A 188 -0.68 12.36 -11.78
C PRO A 188 -0.99 10.93 -12.30
N PHE A 189 -1.05 9.94 -11.42
CA PHE A 189 -1.43 8.56 -11.72
C PHE A 189 -2.86 8.24 -11.28
N ALA A 190 -3.64 9.27 -10.91
CA ALA A 190 -5.01 9.09 -10.47
C ALA A 190 -5.86 8.51 -11.60
N LEU A 191 -6.45 7.35 -11.31
CA LEU A 191 -7.38 6.68 -12.18
C LEU A 191 -8.61 6.34 -11.36
N ASP A 192 -9.78 6.64 -11.90
CA ASP A 192 -11.01 6.20 -11.25
C ASP A 192 -11.00 4.66 -11.15
N ALA A 193 -11.43 4.13 -10.02
CA ALA A 193 -11.66 2.69 -9.88
C ALA A 193 -13.05 2.35 -10.46
N PRO A 194 -13.22 1.14 -11.05
CA PRO A 194 -14.56 0.61 -11.32
C PRO A 194 -15.40 0.65 -10.04
N ASP A 195 -16.69 1.01 -10.14
CA ASP A 195 -17.56 1.22 -8.97
C ASP A 195 -17.55 0.03 -8.00
N ASP A 196 -17.57 -1.18 -8.55
CA ASP A 196 -17.57 -2.43 -7.78
C ASP A 196 -16.24 -2.71 -7.06
N LEU A 197 -15.13 -2.13 -7.53
CA LEU A 197 -13.78 -2.33 -6.96
C LEU A 197 -13.28 -1.12 -6.16
N ARG A 198 -14.07 -0.04 -6.09
CA ARG A 198 -13.66 1.21 -5.44
C ARG A 198 -13.33 1.03 -3.96
N PHE A 199 -14.16 0.26 -3.24
CA PHE A 199 -13.91 -0.04 -1.84
C PHE A 199 -12.61 -0.84 -1.65
N SER A 200 -12.41 -1.90 -2.43
CA SER A 200 -11.20 -2.74 -2.37
C SER A 200 -9.93 -1.97 -2.73
N MET A 201 -9.99 -1.06 -3.71
CA MET A 201 -8.85 -0.20 -4.08
C MET A 201 -8.47 0.77 -2.96
N ARG A 202 -9.45 1.29 -2.22
CA ARG A 202 -9.19 2.14 -1.04
C ARG A 202 -8.63 1.36 0.13
N LEU A 203 -9.12 0.14 0.36
CA LEU A 203 -8.57 -0.74 1.39
C LEU A 203 -7.11 -1.12 1.08
N ARG A 204 -6.79 -1.38 -0.20
CA ARG A 204 -5.43 -1.52 -0.69
C ARG A 204 -4.59 -0.27 -0.39
N ALA A 205 -5.07 0.91 -0.79
CA ALA A 205 -4.36 2.17 -0.56
C ALA A 205 -4.09 2.40 0.93
N LEU A 206 -5.08 2.11 1.79
CA LEU A 206 -4.93 2.17 3.25
C LEU A 206 -3.82 1.23 3.74
N GLY A 207 -3.79 -0.02 3.29
CA GLY A 207 -2.74 -0.96 3.68
C GLY A 207 -1.35 -0.51 3.29
N ILE A 208 -1.18 0.03 2.07
CA ILE A 208 0.10 0.55 1.58
C ILE A 208 0.54 1.78 2.40
N VAL A 209 -0.40 2.70 2.68
CA VAL A 209 -0.17 3.86 3.57
C VAL A 209 0.27 3.42 4.96
N LEU A 210 -0.38 2.40 5.53
CA LEU A 210 -0.03 1.87 6.85
C LEU A 210 1.38 1.26 6.85
N ILE A 211 1.77 0.52 5.81
CA ILE A 211 3.15 -0.01 5.66
C ILE A 211 4.16 1.14 5.68
N ALA A 212 3.94 2.18 4.88
CA ALA A 212 4.84 3.34 4.83
C ALA A 212 4.85 4.16 6.13
N ALA A 213 3.79 4.06 6.94
CA ALA A 213 3.70 4.73 8.22
C ALA A 213 4.41 3.97 9.37
N LEU A 214 4.68 2.66 9.24
CA LEU A 214 5.29 1.84 10.30
C LEU A 214 6.60 2.43 10.86
N PRO A 215 7.57 2.89 10.03
CA PRO A 215 8.79 3.51 10.55
C PRO A 215 8.53 4.79 11.36
N GLY A 216 7.54 5.57 10.95
CA GLY A 216 7.13 6.78 11.67
C GLY A 216 6.44 6.46 13.00
N ILE A 217 5.65 5.38 13.03
CA ILE A 217 5.06 4.87 14.27
C ILE A 217 6.17 4.45 15.23
N ALA A 218 7.13 3.65 14.76
CA ALA A 218 8.27 3.20 15.55
C ALA A 218 9.08 4.37 16.12
N LEU A 219 9.25 5.45 15.33
CA LEU A 219 9.97 6.64 15.77
C LEU A 219 9.26 7.35 16.93
N LEU A 220 7.93 7.48 16.87
CA LEU A 220 7.15 8.19 17.88
C LEU A 220 6.88 7.35 19.13
N THR A 221 6.84 6.03 19.00
CA THR A 221 6.64 5.10 20.12
C THR A 221 7.95 4.62 20.75
N ARG A 222 9.12 5.10 20.28
CA ARG A 222 10.43 4.70 20.83
C ARG A 222 10.64 5.35 22.20
N GLY A 223 10.90 4.53 23.22
CA GLY A 223 11.47 4.95 24.50
C GLY A 223 10.47 5.33 25.60
N ASP A 224 9.24 5.66 25.28
CA ASP A 224 8.19 5.90 26.29
C ASP A 224 7.30 4.66 26.39
N GLY A 225 7.21 4.04 27.56
CA GLY A 225 6.22 3.00 27.88
C GLY A 225 4.77 3.52 27.90
N ASN A 226 4.54 4.73 27.40
CA ASN A 226 3.22 5.36 27.29
C ASN A 226 2.69 5.17 25.86
N GLU A 227 1.78 4.22 25.69
CA GLU A 227 1.11 3.89 24.43
C GLU A 227 0.02 4.91 24.07
N ASP A 228 0.41 6.19 24.00
CA ASP A 228 -0.51 7.24 23.59
C ASP A 228 -1.02 6.97 22.17
N TRP A 229 -2.33 6.76 22.02
CA TRP A 229 -2.98 6.43 20.74
C TRP A 229 -2.66 7.42 19.61
N TRP A 230 -2.41 8.69 19.93
CA TRP A 230 -2.09 9.72 18.95
C TRP A 230 -0.73 9.49 18.27
N ARG A 231 0.25 8.90 18.96
CA ARG A 231 1.58 8.57 18.39
C ARG A 231 1.47 7.51 17.30
N ILE A 232 0.48 6.62 17.42
CA ILE A 232 0.19 5.58 16.44
C ILE A 232 -0.63 6.15 15.28
N ALA A 233 -1.59 7.04 15.56
CA ALA A 233 -2.45 7.64 14.55
C ALA A 233 -1.76 8.74 13.73
N LEU A 234 -0.81 9.48 14.30
CA LEU A 234 -0.20 10.65 13.68
C LEU A 234 0.55 10.32 12.38
N PRO A 235 1.40 9.27 12.30
CA PRO A 235 2.13 8.96 11.06
C PRO A 235 1.24 8.68 9.85
N PRO A 236 0.22 7.79 9.91
CA PRO A 236 -0.66 7.58 8.76
C PRO A 236 -1.51 8.82 8.44
N LEU A 237 -1.91 9.62 9.44
CA LEU A 237 -2.64 10.88 9.21
C LEU A 237 -1.77 11.95 8.54
N ALA A 238 -0.52 12.11 8.96
CA ALA A 238 0.42 13.04 8.35
C ALA A 238 0.72 12.64 6.90
N LEU A 239 0.96 11.34 6.67
CA LEU A 239 1.26 10.79 5.36
C LEU A 239 0.06 10.92 4.40
N THR A 240 -1.16 10.61 4.85
CA THR A 240 -2.38 10.83 4.05
C THR A 240 -2.63 12.31 3.75
N SER A 241 -2.36 13.20 4.71
CA SER A 241 -2.46 14.66 4.50
C SER A 241 -1.45 15.15 3.46
N ALA A 242 -0.21 14.67 3.52
CA ALA A 242 0.83 14.98 2.55
C ALA A 242 0.47 14.46 1.15
N ILE A 243 0.03 13.21 1.05
CA ILE A 243 -0.48 12.62 -0.19
C ILE A 243 -1.63 13.46 -0.76
N TRP A 244 -2.58 13.89 0.08
CA TRP A 244 -3.71 14.70 -0.36
C TRP A 244 -3.28 16.06 -0.92
N LEU A 245 -2.33 16.74 -0.26
CA LEU A 245 -1.75 18.00 -0.73
C LEU A 245 -1.04 17.82 -2.09
N VAL A 246 -0.25 16.76 -2.21
CA VAL A 246 0.45 16.45 -3.47
C VAL A 246 -0.55 16.07 -4.55
N HIS A 247 -1.55 15.24 -4.24
CA HIS A 247 -2.60 14.87 -5.19
C HIS A 247 -3.33 16.10 -5.71
N ARG A 248 -3.79 16.98 -4.82
CA ARG A 248 -4.49 18.22 -5.21
C ARG A 248 -3.64 19.12 -6.11
N SER A 249 -2.33 19.22 -5.84
CA SER A 249 -1.44 20.09 -6.63
C SER A 249 -1.00 19.46 -7.95
N THR A 250 -1.00 18.13 -8.08
CA THR A 250 -0.43 17.42 -9.23
C THR A 250 -1.44 16.66 -10.08
N HIS A 251 -2.72 16.66 -9.70
CA HIS A 251 -3.79 15.93 -10.41
C HIS A 251 -3.92 16.31 -11.89
N HIS A 252 -3.59 17.55 -12.26
CA HIS A 252 -3.63 18.01 -13.66
C HIS A 252 -2.30 17.88 -14.41
N HIS A 253 -1.25 17.38 -13.75
CA HIS A 253 0.06 17.21 -14.38
C HIS A 253 0.11 15.92 -15.19
N SER A 254 0.96 15.90 -16.22
CA SER A 254 1.12 14.70 -17.05
C SER A 254 1.88 13.59 -16.32
N ALA A 255 1.32 12.38 -16.35
CA ALA A 255 1.95 11.17 -15.82
C ALA A 255 3.34 10.91 -16.42
N GLN A 256 3.56 11.32 -17.67
CA GLN A 256 4.84 11.13 -18.36
C GLN A 256 6.00 11.90 -17.69
N ARG A 257 5.79 13.13 -17.22
CA ARG A 257 6.86 13.88 -16.52
C ARG A 257 7.23 13.18 -15.21
N TRP A 258 6.23 12.67 -14.51
CA TRP A 258 6.42 11.92 -13.28
C TRP A 258 7.13 10.58 -13.52
N ALA A 259 6.84 9.87 -14.61
CA ALA A 259 7.56 8.65 -14.97
C ALA A 259 9.09 8.88 -15.09
N HIS A 260 9.51 10.03 -15.63
CA HIS A 260 10.94 10.39 -15.67
C HIS A 260 11.52 10.64 -14.27
N VAL A 261 10.75 11.28 -13.39
CA VAL A 261 11.14 11.50 -11.99
C VAL A 261 11.33 10.16 -11.27
N TYR A 262 10.42 9.20 -11.48
CA TYR A 262 10.54 7.85 -10.90
C TYR A 262 11.72 7.07 -11.48
N LEU A 263 12.01 7.23 -12.77
CA LEU A 263 13.21 6.63 -13.36
C LEU A 263 14.50 7.21 -12.76
N ILE A 264 14.56 8.52 -12.51
CA ILE A 264 15.68 9.14 -11.81
C ILE A 264 15.78 8.59 -10.38
N LEU A 265 14.65 8.46 -9.68
CA LEU A 265 14.60 7.87 -8.34
C LEU A 265 15.14 6.43 -8.35
N ASP A 266 14.75 5.61 -9.31
CA ASP A 266 15.24 4.23 -9.47
C ASP A 266 16.76 4.19 -9.63
N VAL A 267 17.32 5.04 -10.49
CA VAL A 267 18.76 5.14 -10.70
C VAL A 267 19.47 5.55 -9.41
N LEU A 268 18.94 6.54 -8.70
CA LEU A 268 19.52 6.99 -7.42
C LEU A 268 19.48 5.88 -6.35
N LEU A 269 18.38 5.14 -6.26
CA LEU A 269 18.24 4.03 -5.30
C LEU A 269 19.14 2.85 -5.66
N ALA A 270 19.29 2.53 -6.94
CA ALA A 270 20.22 1.51 -7.40
C ALA A 270 21.68 1.89 -7.07
N LEU A 271 22.05 3.15 -7.25
CA LEU A 271 23.37 3.66 -6.85
C LEU A 271 23.56 3.61 -5.32
N ALA A 272 22.53 3.94 -4.54
CA ALA A 272 22.57 3.85 -3.08
C ALA A 272 22.77 2.39 -2.62
N LEU A 273 22.07 1.44 -3.22
CA LEU A 273 22.25 0.01 -2.95
C LEU A 273 23.65 -0.48 -3.31
N LEU A 274 24.18 -0.05 -4.46
CA LEU A 274 25.53 -0.40 -4.88
C LEU A 274 26.57 0.15 -3.90
N ALA A 275 26.39 1.39 -3.43
CA ALA A 275 27.25 1.99 -2.41
C ALA A 275 27.16 1.23 -1.07
N ALA A 276 25.95 0.87 -0.62
CA ALA A 276 25.75 0.08 0.59
C ALA A 276 26.45 -1.30 0.48
N GLY A 277 26.30 -1.99 -0.65
CA GLY A 277 26.96 -3.28 -0.90
C GLY A 277 28.48 -3.18 -0.94
N LEU A 278 29.04 -2.13 -1.55
CA LEU A 278 30.49 -1.90 -1.56
C LEU A 278 31.05 -1.61 -0.16
N LEU A 279 30.33 -0.84 0.66
CA LEU A 279 30.74 -0.56 2.04
C LEU A 279 30.69 -1.83 2.89
N ALA A 280 29.63 -2.62 2.78
CA ALA A 280 29.52 -3.91 3.47
C ALA A 280 30.63 -4.89 3.05
N LEU A 281 31.02 -4.91 1.77
CA LEU A 281 32.17 -5.69 1.30
C LEU A 281 33.47 -5.19 1.91
N ARG A 282 33.70 -3.88 1.95
CA ARG A 282 34.91 -3.30 2.54
C ARG A 282 35.06 -3.66 4.01
N GLU A 283 33.98 -3.61 4.79
CA GLU A 283 33.98 -3.97 6.21
C GLU A 283 34.31 -5.45 6.46
N ARG A 284 33.97 -6.35 5.53
CA ARG A 284 34.30 -7.78 5.63
C ARG A 284 35.77 -8.11 5.35
N TRP A 285 36.48 -7.21 4.68
CA TRP A 285 37.87 -7.41 4.24
C TRP A 285 38.88 -6.56 5.03
N ALA A 286 38.41 -5.72 5.94
CA ALA A 286 39.21 -4.92 6.87
C ALA A 286 39.39 -5.66 8.21
#